data_AF-A0A972LF37-F1
#
_entry.id   AF-A0A972LF37-F1
#
_cell.length_a   1.000
_cell.length_b   1.000
_cell.length_c   1.000
_cell.angle_alpha   90.00
_cell.angle_beta   90.00
_cell.angle_gamma   90.00
#
_symmetry.space_group_name_H-M   'P 1'
#
loop_
_entity.id
_entity.type
_entity.pdbx_description
1 polymer ?
#
loop_
_entity_poly.entity_id
_entity_poly.type
_entity_poly.pdbx_seq_one_letter_code
_entity_poly.pdbx_strand_id
1 'polypeptide(L)' 'FIGIALGNAPAQERLEGTAAAVALSVYNGADIVRVHDVKEMARVVRVADAIKRETFLMQRDLA' A
#
# COMPACT_ATOMS: atom_id res chain seq x y z
N PHE A 1 -3.55 -6.36 13.58
CA PHE A 1 -3.70 -7.43 12.56
C PHE A 1 -2.40 -7.74 11.85
N ILE A 2 -1.64 -6.74 11.34
CA ILE A 2 -0.36 -6.98 10.63
C ILE A 2 0.61 -7.88 11.42
N GLY A 3 0.87 -7.57 12.70
CA GLY A 3 1.75 -8.41 13.51
C GLY A 3 1.26 -9.86 13.64
N ILE A 4 -0.05 -10.10 13.78
CA ILE A 4 -0.63 -11.45 13.84
C ILE A 4 -0.41 -12.18 12.52
N ALA A 5 -0.64 -11.49 11.38
CA ALA A 5 -0.42 -12.06 10.05
C ALA A 5 1.05 -12.41 9.79
N LEU A 6 1.99 -11.72 10.45
CA LEU A 6 3.43 -11.98 10.41
C LEU A 6 3.92 -12.88 11.57
N GLY A 7 3.06 -13.76 12.11
CA GLY A 7 3.49 -14.70 13.16
C GLY A 7 3.74 -14.06 14.53
N ASN A 8 2.96 -13.03 14.88
CA ASN A 8 3.08 -12.22 16.09
C ASN A 8 4.32 -11.29 16.15
N ALA A 9 4.81 -10.84 14.99
CA ALA A 9 5.94 -9.92 14.91
C ALA A 9 5.76 -8.63 15.76
N PRO A 10 6.81 -8.16 16.46
CA PRO A 10 6.80 -6.89 17.19
C PRO A 10 6.65 -5.69 16.24
N ALA A 11 6.35 -4.51 16.77
CA ALA A 11 6.01 -3.34 15.94
C ALA A 11 7.11 -2.94 14.94
N GLN A 12 8.37 -3.10 15.35
CA GLN A 12 9.56 -2.74 14.59
C GLN A 12 9.83 -3.68 13.40
N GLU A 13 9.19 -4.86 13.39
CA GLU A 13 9.36 -5.91 12.37
C GLU A 13 8.10 -6.01 11.48
N ARG A 14 7.35 -4.91 11.32
CA ARG A 14 6.11 -4.89 10.53
C ARG A 14 6.22 -4.04 9.27
N LEU A 15 7.44 -3.70 8.84
CA LEU A 15 7.65 -2.77 7.74
C LEU A 15 7.01 -3.28 6.45
N GLU A 16 7.28 -4.53 6.08
CA GLU A 16 6.75 -5.19 4.89
C GLU A 16 5.24 -5.42 4.97
N GLY A 17 4.73 -5.78 6.15
CA GLY A 17 3.29 -5.93 6.36
C GLY A 17 2.55 -4.59 6.27
N THR A 18 3.18 -3.50 6.74
CA THR A 18 2.66 -2.14 6.60
C THR A 18 2.70 -1.69 5.14
N ALA A 19 3.79 -1.99 4.42
CA ALA A 19 3.90 -1.72 2.99
C ALA A 19 2.76 -2.38 2.20
N ALA A 20 2.49 -3.66 2.46
CA ALA A 20 1.42 -4.40 1.80
C ALA A 20 0.04 -3.79 2.09
N ALA A 21 -0.25 -3.47 3.35
CA ALA A 21 -1.53 -2.86 3.73
C ALA A 21 -1.71 -1.47 3.09
N VAL A 22 -0.66 -0.64 3.06
CA VAL A 22 -0.68 0.69 2.43
C VAL A 22 -0.90 0.58 0.92
N ALA A 23 -0.17 -0.31 0.24
CA ALA A 23 -0.31 -0.50 -1.20
C ALA A 23 -1.74 -0.86 -1.60
N LEU A 24 -2.35 -1.82 -0.89
CA LEU A 24 -3.74 -2.22 -1.14
C LEU A 24 -4.74 -1.12 -0.77
N SER A 25 -4.48 -0.35 0.29
CA SER A 25 -5.34 0.78 0.66
C SER A 25 -5.38 1.84 -0.44
N VAL A 26 -4.22 2.21 -0.99
CA VAL A 26 -4.12 3.17 -2.10
C VAL A 26 -4.79 2.62 -3.36
N TYR A 27 -4.50 1.36 -3.73
CA TYR A 27 -5.12 0.71 -4.90
C TYR A 27 -6.65 0.72 -4.79
N ASN A 28 -7.19 0.46 -3.61
CA ASN A 28 -8.63 0.49 -3.33
C ASN A 28 -9.22 1.91 -3.18
N GLY A 29 -8.40 2.96 -3.25
CA GLY A 29 -8.86 4.36 -3.27
C GLY A 29 -8.85 5.10 -1.95
N ALA A 30 -8.01 4.71 -1.00
CA ALA A 30 -7.69 5.59 0.12
C ALA A 30 -6.94 6.85 -0.38
N ASP A 31 -7.47 8.03 -0.04
CA ASP A 31 -6.83 9.32 -0.36
C ASP A 31 -5.69 9.68 0.61
N ILE A 32 -5.77 9.20 1.85
CA ILE A 32 -4.80 9.49 2.91
C ILE A 32 -4.43 8.21 3.65
N VAL A 33 -3.13 8.01 3.87
CA VAL A 33 -2.59 6.96 4.75
C VAL A 33 -1.72 7.58 5.84
N ARG A 34 -1.93 7.15 7.10
CA ARG A 34 -1.11 7.57 8.25
C ARG A 34 -0.15 6.44 8.60
N VAL A 35 1.15 6.75 8.60
CA VAL A 35 2.23 5.78 8.74
C VAL A 35 3.31 6.28 9.72
N HIS A 36 4.13 5.37 10.24
CA HIS A 36 5.29 5.72 11.07
C HIS A 36 6.54 5.89 10.20
N ASP A 37 6.81 4.95 9.29
CA ASP A 37 7.98 4.94 8.40
C ASP A 37 7.71 5.72 7.10
N VAL A 38 7.73 7.06 7.22
CA VAL A 38 7.32 7.97 6.13
C VAL A 38 8.15 7.80 4.85
N LYS A 39 9.47 7.60 4.98
CA LYS A 39 10.37 7.53 3.82
C LYS A 39 10.06 6.32 2.93
N GLU A 40 9.88 5.16 3.55
CA GLU A 40 9.58 3.89 2.90
C GLU A 40 8.17 3.92 2.32
N MET A 41 7.18 4.36 3.11
CA MET A 41 5.78 4.36 2.69
C MET A 41 5.49 5.38 1.59
N ALA A 42 6.20 6.51 1.55
CA ALA A 42 6.09 7.45 0.43
C ALA A 42 6.50 6.83 -0.91
N ARG A 43 7.42 5.84 -0.92
CA ARG A 43 7.77 5.11 -2.15
C ARG A 43 6.67 4.11 -2.52
N VAL A 44 6.15 3.39 -1.53
CA VAL A 44 5.04 2.43 -1.72
C VAL A 44 3.80 3.12 -2.30
N VAL A 45 3.39 4.26 -1.73
CA VAL A 45 2.22 5.02 -2.20
C VAL A 45 2.39 5.46 -3.66
N ARG A 46 3.57 5.97 -4.05
CA ARG A 46 3.83 6.39 -5.43
C ARG A 46 3.68 5.24 -6.43
N VAL A 47 4.22 4.07 -6.10
CA VAL A 47 4.13 2.90 -6.98
C VAL A 47 2.69 2.36 -7.03
N ALA A 48 2.01 2.26 -5.88
CA ALA A 48 0.63 1.79 -5.81
C ALA A 48 -0.34 2.71 -6.57
N ASP A 49 -0.18 4.03 -6.47
CA ASP A 49 -0.99 5.00 -7.22
C ASP A 49 -0.75 4.88 -8.74
N ALA A 50 0.51 4.73 -9.16
CA ALA A 50 0.83 4.51 -10.57
C ALA A 50 0.16 3.23 -11.11
N ILE A 51 0.25 2.11 -10.39
CA ILE A 51 -0.41 0.84 -10.77
C ILE A 51 -1.93 1.02 -10.91
N LYS A 52 -2.56 1.72 -9.96
CA LYS A 52 -4.00 1.98 -10.01
C LYS A 52 -4.40 2.78 -11.25
N ARG A 53 -3.64 3.84 -11.56
CA ARG A 53 -3.89 4.69 -12.73
C ARG A 53 -3.72 3.93 -14.04
N GLU A 54 -2.64 3.18 -14.19
CA GLU A 54 -2.40 2.35 -15.39
C GLU A 54 -3.53 1.33 -15.58
N THR A 55 -3.95 0.66 -14.51
CA THR A 55 -5.07 -0.30 -14.55
C THR A 55 -6.36 0.37 -14.99
N PHE A 56 -6.66 1.56 -14.46
CA PHE A 56 -7.83 2.34 -14.85
C PHE A 56 -7.81 2.75 -16.32
N LEU A 57 -6.65 3.16 -16.85
CA LEU A 57 -6.49 3.52 -18.27
C LEU A 57 -6.71 2.30 -19.18
N MET A 58 -6.11 1.16 -18.85
CA MET A 58 -6.31 -0.09 -19.61
C MET A 58 -7.79 -0.51 -19.64
N GLN A 59 -8.50 -0.38 -18.51
CA GLN A 59 -9.94 -0.69 -18.47
C GLN A 59 -10.78 0.29 -19.28
N ARG A 60 -10.34 1.54 -19.41
CA ARG A 60 -10.99 2.56 -20.23
C ARG A 60 -10.84 2.28 -21.72
N ASP A 61 -9.69 1.79 -22.15
CA ASP A 61 -9.41 1.50 -23.56
C ASP A 61 -10.10 0.22 -24.06
N LEU A 62 -10.57 -0.63 -23.13
CA LEU A 62 -11.32 -1.85 -23.40
C LEU A 62 -12.85 -1.65 -23.41
N ALA A 63 -13.34 -0.46 -23.07
CA ALA A 63 -14.76 -0.11 -22.97
C ALA A 63 -15.21 0.79 -24.12
#